data_AF-A0A955N9Q7-F1
#
_entry.id   AF-A0A955N9Q7-F1
#
_cell.length_a   1.000
_cell.length_b   1.000
_cell.length_c   1.000
_cell.angle_alpha   90.00
_cell.angle_beta   90.00
_cell.angle_gamma   90.00
#
_symmetry.space_group_name_H-M   'P 1'
#
loop_
_entity.id
_entity.type
_entity.pdbx_description
1 polymer ?
#
loop_
_entity_poly.entity_id
_entity_poly.type
_entity_poly.pdbx_seq_one_letter_code
_entity_poly.pdbx_strand_id
1 'polypeptide(L)'
;METKEVISTMSLFIEKTDKLRNSNFVKRAEIDSGVNFSASIGEPTIIKRRGPDDENIEAFVLTFRFFVQDNEKISLRKLKDVFESSIIEENEKNNYNEARNNLNAYLDGATMFHINGVVQRRTLMEVFLYGGLSHANEGKKKIYDQWMGNHVLAPFMQNEFIVILFEVLNVITFIRNQCEAVLKRVNA
;
A
#
# COMPACT_ATOMS: atom_id res chain seq x y z
N MET A 1 22.49 9.75 10.11
CA MET A 1 22.61 8.31 10.38
C MET A 1 24.03 7.85 10.11
N GLU A 2 24.53 6.91 10.91
CA GLU A 2 25.83 6.27 10.63
C GLU A 2 25.72 5.35 9.40
N THR A 3 26.79 5.23 8.60
CA THR A 3 26.80 4.42 7.36
C THR A 3 26.34 2.97 7.58
N LYS A 4 26.73 2.35 8.70
CA LYS A 4 26.30 0.98 9.04
C LYS A 4 24.79 0.89 9.24
N GLU A 5 24.20 1.91 9.86
CA GLU A 5 22.76 1.99 10.09
C GLU A 5 22.00 2.21 8.78
N VAL A 6 22.54 3.04 7.88
CA VAL A 6 22.00 3.26 6.53
C VAL A 6 21.95 1.93 5.77
N ILE A 7 23.06 1.21 5.70
CA ILE A 7 23.17 -0.09 5.02
C ILE A 7 22.18 -1.10 5.61
N SER A 8 22.13 -1.21 6.94
CA SER A 8 21.20 -2.13 7.61
C SER A 8 19.74 -1.80 7.29
N THR A 9 19.38 -0.51 7.26
CA THR A 9 18.01 -0.06 6.95
C THR A 9 17.64 -0.36 5.49
N MET A 10 18.56 -0.14 4.54
CA MET A 10 18.35 -0.49 3.13
C MET A 10 18.16 -2.00 2.94
N SER A 11 18.99 -2.82 3.58
CA SER A 11 18.86 -4.28 3.52
C SER A 11 17.52 -4.76 4.08
N LEU A 12 17.07 -4.19 5.20
CA LEU A 12 15.77 -4.49 5.78
C LEU A 12 14.62 -4.06 4.84
N PHE A 13 14.74 -2.89 4.22
CA PHE A 13 13.75 -2.41 3.25
C PHE A 13 13.62 -3.38 2.07
N ILE A 14 14.76 -3.85 1.52
CA ILE A 14 14.81 -4.84 0.44
C ILE A 14 14.14 -6.15 0.87
N GLU A 15 14.55 -6.71 2.02
CA GLU A 15 14.01 -7.98 2.54
C GLU A 15 12.48 -7.95 2.67
N LYS A 16 11.94 -6.88 3.29
CA LYS A 16 10.50 -6.75 3.49
C LYS A 16 9.75 -6.50 2.18
N THR A 17 10.37 -5.79 1.24
CA THR A 17 9.78 -5.58 -0.09
C THR A 17 9.71 -6.89 -0.86
N ASP A 18 10.78 -7.67 -0.86
CA ASP A 18 10.82 -8.96 -1.55
C ASP A 18 9.84 -9.96 -0.91
N LYS A 19 9.61 -9.88 0.41
CA LYS A 19 8.52 -10.63 1.07
C LYS A 19 7.13 -10.24 0.53
N LEU A 20 6.83 -8.95 0.36
CA LEU A 20 5.56 -8.49 -0.20
C LEU A 20 5.36 -8.95 -1.64
N ARG A 21 6.38 -8.72 -2.49
CA ARG A 21 6.35 -9.08 -3.92
C ARG A 21 6.09 -10.57 -4.16
N ASN A 22 6.60 -11.43 -3.29
CA ASN A 22 6.45 -12.88 -3.43
C ASN A 22 5.19 -13.45 -2.75
N SER A 23 4.35 -12.60 -2.15
CA SER A 23 3.16 -13.03 -1.42
C SER A 23 2.07 -13.60 -2.34
N ASN A 24 1.18 -14.42 -1.76
CA ASN A 24 0.00 -14.92 -2.48
C ASN A 24 -0.98 -13.80 -2.86
N PHE A 25 -1.02 -12.71 -2.10
CA PHE A 25 -1.76 -11.51 -2.48
C PHE A 25 -1.32 -11.00 -3.86
N VAL A 26 -0.02 -10.82 -4.09
CA VAL A 26 0.48 -10.32 -5.37
C VAL A 26 0.12 -11.29 -6.50
N LYS A 27 0.46 -12.56 -6.32
CA LYS A 27 0.18 -13.62 -7.31
C LYS A 27 -1.29 -13.69 -7.72
N ARG A 28 -2.21 -13.57 -6.76
CA ARG A 28 -3.65 -13.67 -7.02
C ARG A 28 -4.19 -12.45 -7.74
N ALA A 29 -3.78 -11.26 -7.35
CA ALA A 29 -4.27 -10.03 -7.95
C ALA A 29 -3.71 -9.78 -9.36
N GLU A 30 -2.50 -10.26 -9.68
CA GLU A 30 -1.98 -10.21 -11.05
C GLU A 30 -2.76 -11.12 -12.01
N ILE A 31 -3.30 -12.25 -11.51
CA ILE A 31 -4.03 -13.22 -12.33
C ILE A 31 -5.48 -12.77 -12.57
N ASP A 32 -6.18 -12.35 -11.53
CA ASP A 32 -7.61 -12.08 -11.60
C ASP A 32 -8.03 -11.10 -10.49
N SER A 33 -8.08 -9.79 -10.78
CA SER A 33 -8.56 -8.78 -9.83
C SER A 33 -9.68 -7.95 -10.44
N GLY A 34 -10.66 -7.56 -9.62
CA GLY A 34 -11.80 -6.75 -10.07
C GLY A 34 -13.11 -7.08 -9.37
N VAL A 35 -14.20 -6.54 -9.91
CA VAL A 35 -15.56 -6.79 -9.44
C VAL A 35 -16.41 -7.25 -10.62
N ASN A 36 -17.09 -8.38 -10.46
CA ASN A 36 -18.15 -8.79 -11.37
C ASN A 36 -19.47 -8.22 -10.88
N PHE A 37 -20.20 -7.56 -11.79
CA PHE A 37 -21.49 -6.95 -11.53
C PHE A 37 -22.49 -7.44 -12.58
N SER A 38 -23.61 -7.99 -12.13
CA SER A 38 -24.73 -8.39 -12.98
C SER A 38 -26.05 -7.94 -12.36
N ALA A 39 -26.91 -7.33 -13.18
CA ALA A 39 -28.23 -6.86 -12.78
C ALA A 39 -29.24 -7.15 -13.90
N SER A 40 -30.33 -7.82 -13.56
CA SER A 40 -31.46 -8.13 -14.44
C SER A 40 -32.77 -7.74 -13.77
N ILE A 41 -33.77 -7.35 -14.55
CA ILE A 41 -35.11 -7.05 -14.02
C ILE A 41 -35.72 -8.32 -13.44
N GLY A 42 -36.17 -8.25 -12.18
CA GLY A 42 -36.81 -9.38 -11.49
C GLY A 42 -35.83 -10.40 -10.89
N GLU A 43 -34.52 -10.21 -11.04
CA GLU A 43 -33.50 -11.06 -10.43
C GLU A 43 -32.69 -10.31 -9.37
N PRO A 44 -32.12 -11.01 -8.37
CA PRO A 44 -31.17 -10.41 -7.45
C PRO A 44 -29.95 -9.87 -8.17
N THR A 45 -29.48 -8.68 -7.78
CA THR A 45 -28.20 -8.16 -8.24
C THR A 45 -27.06 -9.02 -7.70
N ILE A 46 -26.15 -9.45 -8.58
CA ILE A 46 -24.98 -10.25 -8.21
C ILE A 46 -23.75 -9.36 -8.29
N ILE A 47 -23.08 -9.18 -7.16
CA ILE A 47 -21.84 -8.40 -7.05
C ILE A 47 -20.82 -9.26 -6.34
N LYS A 48 -19.72 -9.57 -7.02
CA LYS A 48 -18.66 -10.43 -6.47
C LYS A 48 -17.29 -9.87 -6.78
N ARG A 49 -16.51 -9.62 -5.74
CA ARG A 49 -15.08 -9.29 -5.86
C ARG A 49 -14.29 -10.54 -6.28
N ARG A 50 -13.31 -10.34 -7.15
CA ARG A 50 -12.31 -11.34 -7.57
C ARG A 50 -10.93 -11.00 -6.99
N GLY A 51 -10.02 -11.96 -7.06
CA GLY A 51 -8.63 -11.79 -6.65
C GLY A 51 -8.30 -12.31 -5.25
N PRO A 52 -7.30 -11.71 -4.58
CA PRO A 52 -6.81 -12.17 -3.29
C PRO A 52 -7.96 -12.27 -2.29
N ASP A 53 -8.09 -13.37 -1.55
CA ASP A 53 -9.08 -13.49 -0.48
C ASP A 53 -8.66 -12.68 0.76
N ASP A 54 -9.54 -12.67 1.77
CA ASP A 54 -9.32 -11.87 2.99
C ASP A 54 -8.07 -12.33 3.75
N GLU A 55 -7.78 -13.63 3.78
CA GLU A 55 -6.56 -14.19 4.38
C GLU A 55 -5.30 -13.66 3.66
N ASN A 56 -5.32 -13.64 2.32
CA ASN A 56 -4.21 -13.10 1.52
C ASN A 56 -4.01 -11.60 1.79
N ILE A 57 -5.10 -10.84 1.88
CA ILE A 57 -5.06 -9.39 2.16
C ILE A 57 -4.51 -9.13 3.56
N GLU A 58 -5.03 -9.83 4.57
CA GLU A 58 -4.56 -9.73 5.97
C GLU A 58 -3.07 -10.02 6.08
N ALA A 59 -2.62 -11.15 5.51
CA ALA A 59 -1.22 -11.57 5.54
C ALA A 59 -0.30 -10.56 4.84
N PHE A 60 -0.72 -10.00 3.70
CA PHE A 60 0.02 -8.95 3.00
C PHE A 60 0.15 -7.70 3.87
N VAL A 61 -0.97 -7.27 4.44
CA VAL A 61 -1.07 -6.04 5.21
C VAL A 61 -0.17 -6.05 6.45
N LEU A 62 0.07 -7.22 7.07
CA LEU A 62 1.01 -7.34 8.20
C LEU A 62 2.41 -6.80 7.88
N THR A 63 2.94 -7.13 6.71
CA THR A 63 4.27 -6.64 6.30
C THR A 63 4.16 -5.26 5.65
N PHE A 64 3.09 -5.00 4.91
CA PHE A 64 2.86 -3.71 4.24
C PHE A 64 2.86 -2.53 5.21
N ARG A 65 2.31 -2.73 6.42
CA ARG A 65 2.27 -1.71 7.47
C ARG A 65 3.65 -1.16 7.83
N PHE A 66 4.72 -1.94 7.71
CA PHE A 66 6.07 -1.44 7.98
C PHE A 66 6.49 -0.28 7.06
N PHE A 67 5.91 -0.20 5.85
CA PHE A 67 6.22 0.83 4.88
C PHE A 67 5.37 2.08 5.03
N VAL A 68 4.13 1.95 5.52
CA VAL A 68 3.18 3.07 5.58
C VAL A 68 2.94 3.59 7.00
N GLN A 69 3.31 2.83 8.02
CA GLN A 69 3.24 3.25 9.43
C GLN A 69 4.59 3.74 9.89
N ASP A 70 4.61 4.85 10.59
CA ASP A 70 5.83 5.46 11.12
C ASP A 70 6.37 4.79 12.39
N ASN A 71 6.07 3.52 12.59
CA ASN A 71 6.62 2.73 13.68
C ASN A 71 7.98 2.13 13.29
N GLU A 72 8.18 1.87 12.00
CA GLU A 72 9.40 1.24 11.48
C GLU A 72 10.32 2.26 10.80
N LYS A 73 11.64 2.04 10.90
CA LYS A 73 12.66 2.85 10.21
C LYS A 73 12.53 2.80 8.68
N ILE A 74 11.99 1.70 8.16
CA ILE A 74 11.78 1.47 6.73
C ILE A 74 10.48 2.09 6.18
N SER A 75 9.71 2.77 7.03
CA SER A 75 8.55 3.51 6.56
C SER A 75 8.95 4.54 5.50
N LEU A 76 8.14 4.69 4.45
CA LEU A 76 8.45 5.53 3.30
C LEU A 76 8.73 6.98 3.70
N ARG A 77 8.17 7.44 4.82
CA ARG A 77 8.47 8.77 5.37
C ARG A 77 9.84 8.81 6.06
N LYS A 78 10.14 7.87 6.95
CA LYS A 78 11.41 7.85 7.70
C LYS A 78 12.60 7.42 6.84
N LEU A 79 12.36 6.69 5.76
CA LEU A 79 13.40 6.33 4.79
C LEU A 79 14.03 7.57 4.12
N LYS A 80 13.41 8.74 4.23
CA LYS A 80 14.03 10.02 3.86
C LYS A 80 15.39 10.21 4.54
N ASP A 81 15.51 9.84 5.80
CA ASP A 81 16.75 9.98 6.57
C ASP A 81 17.90 9.13 5.99
N VAL A 82 17.55 7.99 5.37
CA VAL A 82 18.49 7.15 4.61
C VAL A 82 18.93 7.87 3.33
N PHE A 83 17.98 8.39 2.55
CA PHE A 83 18.24 9.10 1.29
C PHE A 83 18.85 10.49 1.45
N GLU A 84 18.94 11.01 2.68
CA GLU A 84 19.65 12.24 3.03
C GLU A 84 21.06 11.99 3.59
N SER A 85 21.51 10.73 3.67
CA SER A 85 22.83 10.37 4.18
C SER A 85 23.96 10.62 3.17
N SER A 86 25.20 10.72 3.66
CA SER A 86 26.37 11.09 2.86
C SER A 86 26.80 10.06 1.81
N ILE A 87 26.29 8.83 1.89
CA ILE A 87 26.61 7.78 0.91
C ILE A 87 25.69 7.83 -0.32
N ILE A 88 24.66 8.68 -0.29
CA ILE A 88 23.64 8.79 -1.34
C ILE A 88 24.01 9.89 -2.31
N GLU A 89 23.92 9.59 -3.60
CA GLU A 89 24.15 10.55 -4.66
C GLU A 89 22.90 11.40 -4.92
N GLU A 90 23.10 12.61 -5.44
CA GLU A 90 22.00 13.56 -5.65
C GLU A 90 20.90 13.01 -6.56
N ASN A 91 21.26 12.22 -7.58
CA ASN A 91 20.30 11.56 -8.47
C ASN A 91 19.43 10.53 -7.72
N GLU A 92 20.03 9.74 -6.82
CA GLU A 92 19.30 8.73 -6.02
C GLU A 92 18.31 9.42 -5.07
N LYS A 93 18.74 10.53 -4.44
CA LYS A 93 17.90 11.38 -3.60
C LYS A 93 16.74 12.00 -4.36
N ASN A 94 17.00 12.54 -5.56
CA ASN A 94 15.97 13.13 -6.41
C ASN A 94 14.93 12.08 -6.82
N ASN A 95 15.36 10.91 -7.27
CA ASN A 95 14.45 9.86 -7.68
C ASN A 95 13.59 9.35 -6.50
N TYR A 96 14.15 9.23 -5.29
CA TYR A 96 13.37 8.89 -4.09
C TYR A 96 12.33 9.96 -3.76
N ASN A 97 12.71 11.24 -3.80
CA ASN A 97 11.80 12.35 -3.52
C ASN A 97 10.67 12.43 -4.55
N GLU A 98 10.98 12.25 -5.83
CA GLU A 98 10.00 12.19 -6.91
C GLU A 98 9.01 11.04 -6.70
N ALA A 99 9.50 9.82 -6.43
CA ALA A 99 8.64 8.67 -6.17
C ALA A 99 7.71 8.90 -4.98
N ARG A 100 8.23 9.50 -3.89
CA ARG A 100 7.44 9.84 -2.71
C ARG A 100 6.39 10.92 -3.01
N ASN A 101 6.74 11.93 -3.79
CA ASN A 101 5.81 13.00 -4.18
C ASN A 101 4.68 12.46 -5.08
N ASN A 102 5.03 11.62 -6.06
CA ASN A 102 4.06 10.97 -6.94
C ASN A 102 3.11 10.06 -6.15
N LEU A 103 3.64 9.28 -5.19
CA LEU A 103 2.80 8.46 -4.31
C LEU A 103 1.85 9.32 -3.46
N ASN A 104 2.34 10.43 -2.89
CA ASN A 104 1.49 11.31 -2.11
C ASN A 104 0.38 11.94 -2.97
N ALA A 105 0.71 12.42 -4.16
CA ALA A 105 -0.28 12.96 -5.09
C ALA A 105 -1.34 11.92 -5.46
N TYR A 106 -0.95 10.66 -5.69
CA TYR A 106 -1.87 9.56 -5.93
C TYR A 106 -2.82 9.30 -4.74
N LEU A 107 -2.25 9.20 -3.54
CA LEU A 107 -2.98 8.90 -2.30
C LEU A 107 -3.92 10.05 -1.90
N ASP A 108 -3.52 11.30 -2.13
CA ASP A 108 -4.33 12.49 -1.83
C ASP A 108 -5.43 12.72 -2.90
N GLY A 109 -5.37 11.96 -3.99
CA GLY A 109 -6.38 11.96 -5.05
C GLY A 109 -7.71 11.32 -4.64
N ALA A 110 -8.77 11.74 -5.33
CA ALA A 110 -10.12 11.21 -5.16
C ALA A 110 -10.26 9.77 -5.66
N THR A 111 -11.07 8.97 -4.95
CA THR A 111 -11.66 7.73 -5.46
C THR A 111 -12.95 8.04 -6.23
N MET A 112 -13.59 7.03 -6.80
CA MET A 112 -14.94 7.15 -7.37
C MET A 112 -16.06 7.26 -6.32
N PHE A 113 -15.77 7.03 -5.04
CA PHE A 113 -16.77 6.95 -3.98
C PHE A 113 -17.09 8.31 -3.36
N HIS A 114 -18.39 8.60 -3.28
CA HIS A 114 -18.93 9.80 -2.68
C HIS A 114 -19.83 9.41 -1.50
N ILE A 115 -19.24 9.28 -0.31
CA ILE A 115 -19.95 8.90 0.93
C ILE A 115 -19.68 10.00 1.94
N ASN A 116 -20.68 10.85 2.19
CA ASN A 116 -20.55 12.06 3.02
C ASN A 116 -19.41 12.99 2.55
N GLY A 117 -19.19 13.05 1.24
CA GLY A 117 -18.07 13.75 0.60
C GLY A 117 -17.25 12.82 -0.29
N VAL A 118 -16.29 13.41 -1.01
CA VAL A 118 -15.33 12.66 -1.84
C VAL A 118 -14.40 11.87 -0.93
N VAL A 119 -14.32 10.56 -1.12
CA VAL A 119 -13.37 9.72 -0.38
C VAL A 119 -12.02 9.76 -1.10
N GLN A 120 -10.96 10.19 -0.41
CA GLN A 120 -9.59 10.12 -0.93
C GLN A 120 -9.00 8.72 -0.79
N ARG A 121 -8.06 8.35 -1.67
CA ARG A 121 -7.40 7.03 -1.62
C ARG A 121 -6.67 6.79 -0.31
N ARG A 122 -6.01 7.82 0.24
CA ARG A 122 -5.37 7.79 1.55
C ARG A 122 -6.38 7.44 2.64
N THR A 123 -7.51 8.14 2.68
CA THR A 123 -8.58 7.88 3.65
C THR A 123 -9.11 6.46 3.51
N LEU A 124 -9.35 5.99 2.29
CA LEU A 124 -9.81 4.63 2.05
C LEU A 124 -8.81 3.60 2.58
N MET A 125 -7.54 3.72 2.18
CA MET A 125 -6.46 2.85 2.65
C MET A 125 -6.37 2.82 4.18
N GLU A 126 -6.40 3.99 4.83
CA GLU A 126 -6.32 4.07 6.28
C GLU A 126 -7.53 3.46 6.99
N VAL A 127 -8.75 3.70 6.50
CA VAL A 127 -9.95 3.11 7.09
C VAL A 127 -9.90 1.58 7.02
N PHE A 128 -9.45 1.02 5.89
CA PHE A 128 -9.26 -0.43 5.77
C PHE A 128 -8.14 -0.96 6.68
N LEU A 129 -6.98 -0.31 6.70
CA LEU A 129 -5.85 -0.75 7.52
C LEU A 129 -6.14 -0.69 9.03
N TYR A 130 -6.74 0.40 9.49
CA TYR A 130 -6.90 0.71 10.91
C TYR A 130 -8.29 0.39 11.48
N GLY A 131 -9.32 0.47 10.65
CA GLY A 131 -10.70 0.19 11.02
C GLY A 131 -11.10 -1.26 10.77
N GLY A 132 -10.72 -1.81 9.61
CA GLY A 132 -11.02 -3.19 9.22
C GLY A 132 -9.99 -4.20 9.74
N LEU A 133 -8.74 -4.10 9.28
CA LEU A 133 -7.76 -5.21 9.41
C LEU A 133 -6.94 -5.21 10.70
N SER A 134 -6.86 -4.10 11.44
CA SER A 134 -6.18 -4.09 12.75
C SER A 134 -7.10 -3.79 13.91
N HIS A 135 -8.30 -3.26 13.62
CA HIS A 135 -9.21 -2.66 14.60
C HIS A 135 -8.49 -1.74 15.61
N ALA A 136 -7.37 -1.11 15.22
CA ALA A 136 -6.53 -0.31 16.09
C ALA A 136 -7.09 1.11 16.32
N ASN A 137 -8.16 1.49 15.63
CA ASN A 137 -8.78 2.80 15.75
C ASN A 137 -10.31 2.71 15.69
N GLU A 138 -10.98 3.01 16.80
CA GLU A 138 -12.44 2.93 16.93
C GLU A 138 -13.19 3.85 15.95
N GLY A 139 -12.67 5.07 15.70
CA GLY A 139 -13.26 6.00 14.75
C GLY A 139 -13.25 5.45 13.32
N LYS A 140 -12.09 4.94 12.89
CA LYS A 140 -11.95 4.29 11.57
C LYS A 140 -12.75 2.99 11.49
N LYS A 141 -12.89 2.25 12.59
CA LYS A 141 -13.75 1.06 12.64
C LYS A 141 -15.21 1.41 12.33
N LYS A 142 -15.76 2.45 12.96
CA LYS A 142 -17.14 2.90 12.68
C LYS A 142 -17.34 3.25 11.20
N ILE A 143 -16.37 3.93 10.60
CA ILE A 143 -16.41 4.29 9.17
C ILE A 143 -16.34 3.03 8.30
N TYR A 144 -15.45 2.09 8.64
CA TYR A 144 -15.31 0.82 7.94
C TYR A 144 -16.62 0.02 7.99
N ASP A 145 -17.21 -0.15 9.17
CA ASP A 145 -18.47 -0.87 9.36
C ASP A 145 -19.61 -0.21 8.56
N GLN A 146 -19.65 1.14 8.53
CA GLN A 146 -20.62 1.88 7.72
C GLN A 146 -20.44 1.62 6.22
N TRP A 147 -19.21 1.66 5.71
CA TRP A 147 -18.94 1.41 4.29
C TRP A 147 -19.24 -0.03 3.91
N MET A 148 -18.87 -1.00 4.75
CA MET A 148 -19.10 -2.43 4.49
C MET A 148 -20.56 -2.85 4.66
N GLY A 149 -21.36 -2.07 5.41
CA GLY A 149 -22.81 -2.23 5.47
C GLY A 149 -23.54 -1.92 4.17
N ASN A 150 -22.90 -1.23 3.22
CA ASN A 150 -23.44 -1.02 1.88
C ASN A 150 -23.03 -2.18 0.96
N HIS A 151 -23.89 -3.20 0.86
CA HIS A 151 -23.62 -4.41 0.06
C HIS A 151 -23.35 -4.17 -1.43
N VAL A 152 -23.76 -3.02 -1.98
CA VAL A 152 -23.47 -2.64 -3.36
C VAL A 152 -22.08 -2.05 -3.50
N LEU A 153 -21.72 -1.09 -2.65
CA LEU A 153 -20.44 -0.38 -2.75
C LEU A 153 -19.28 -1.17 -2.15
N ALA A 154 -19.53 -2.01 -1.14
CA ALA A 154 -18.48 -2.70 -0.40
C ALA A 154 -17.52 -3.51 -1.29
N PRO A 155 -17.98 -4.32 -2.27
CA PRO A 155 -17.07 -5.05 -3.16
C PRO A 155 -16.19 -4.13 -4.00
N PHE A 156 -16.70 -2.98 -4.44
CA PHE A 156 -15.93 -1.99 -5.20
C PHE A 156 -14.91 -1.27 -4.31
N MET A 157 -15.28 -0.91 -3.08
CA MET A 157 -14.35 -0.26 -2.14
C MET A 157 -13.23 -1.22 -1.72
N GLN A 158 -13.55 -2.50 -1.51
CA GLN A 158 -12.55 -3.55 -1.29
C GLN A 158 -11.60 -3.70 -2.49
N ASN A 159 -12.13 -3.66 -3.71
CA ASN A 159 -11.30 -3.72 -4.90
C ASN A 159 -10.40 -2.48 -5.06
N GLU A 160 -10.92 -1.28 -4.80
CA GLU A 160 -10.12 -0.04 -4.80
C GLU A 160 -9.01 -0.11 -3.76
N PHE A 161 -9.27 -0.69 -2.58
CA PHE A 161 -8.24 -0.92 -1.57
C PHE A 161 -7.10 -1.82 -2.12
N ILE A 162 -7.43 -2.91 -2.82
CA ILE A 162 -6.44 -3.79 -3.47
C ILE A 162 -5.62 -3.02 -4.50
N VAL A 163 -6.27 -2.21 -5.34
CA VAL A 163 -5.59 -1.36 -6.34
C VAL A 163 -4.62 -0.40 -5.64
N ILE A 164 -5.04 0.26 -4.56
CA ILE A 164 -4.17 1.16 -3.78
C ILE A 164 -2.98 0.40 -3.19
N LEU A 165 -3.17 -0.79 -2.63
CA LEU A 165 -2.07 -1.61 -2.11
C LEU A 165 -1.05 -1.94 -3.22
N PHE A 166 -1.51 -2.24 -4.43
CA PHE A 166 -0.64 -2.47 -5.58
C PHE A 166 0.14 -1.25 -6.00
N GLU A 167 -0.52 -0.08 -6.10
CA GLU A 167 0.18 1.15 -6.49
C GLU A 167 1.24 1.56 -5.45
N VAL A 168 0.94 1.39 -4.17
CA VAL A 168 1.94 1.61 -3.12
C VAL A 168 3.08 0.59 -3.23
N LEU A 169 2.79 -0.69 -3.52
CA LEU A 169 3.80 -1.73 -3.73
C LEU A 169 4.71 -1.44 -4.94
N ASN A 170 4.17 -0.87 -6.02
CA ASN A 170 4.95 -0.46 -7.19
C ASN A 170 6.00 0.59 -6.79
N VAL A 171 5.61 1.60 -6.01
CA VAL A 171 6.52 2.62 -5.49
C VAL A 171 7.55 2.03 -4.51
N ILE A 172 7.12 1.15 -3.60
CA ILE A 172 8.03 0.43 -2.70
C ILE A 172 9.07 -0.37 -3.51
N THR A 173 8.63 -1.06 -4.57
CA THR A 173 9.51 -1.85 -5.45
C THR A 173 10.52 -0.98 -6.19
N PHE A 174 10.09 0.19 -6.68
CA PHE A 174 10.99 1.16 -7.29
C PHE A 174 12.09 1.62 -6.31
N ILE A 175 11.71 2.00 -5.09
CA ILE A 175 12.65 2.42 -4.05
C ILE A 175 13.58 1.26 -3.65
N ARG A 176 13.06 0.02 -3.58
CA ARG A 176 13.86 -1.19 -3.33
C ARG A 176 14.99 -1.36 -4.34
N ASN A 177 14.73 -1.08 -5.62
CA ASN A 177 15.76 -1.16 -6.66
C ASN A 177 16.84 -0.09 -6.49
N GLN A 178 16.48 1.10 -6.00
CA GLN A 178 17.46 2.13 -5.64
C GLN A 178 18.32 1.72 -4.46
N CYS A 179 17.71 1.20 -3.39
CA CYS A 179 18.45 0.67 -2.24
C CYS A 179 19.44 -0.41 -2.68
N GLU A 180 19.05 -1.32 -3.56
CA GLU A 180 19.95 -2.36 -4.06
C GLU A 180 21.10 -1.79 -4.89
N ALA A 181 20.85 -0.79 -5.73
CA ALA A 181 21.88 -0.11 -6.52
C ALA A 181 22.92 0.58 -5.60
N VAL A 182 22.46 1.30 -4.57
CA VAL A 182 23.32 1.94 -3.57
C VAL A 182 24.17 0.89 -2.84
N LEU A 183 23.55 -0.19 -2.37
CA LEU A 183 24.28 -1.25 -1.65
C LEU A 183 25.32 -1.93 -2.53
N LYS A 184 25.04 -2.14 -3.83
CA LYS A 184 26.02 -2.68 -4.78
C LYS A 184 27.21 -1.71 -4.96
N ARG A 185 26.94 -0.40 -5.06
CA ARG A 185 27.97 0.64 -5.20
C ARG A 185 28.87 0.76 -3.96
N VAL A 186 28.29 0.68 -2.75
CA VAL A 186 29.03 0.84 -1.49
C VAL A 186 29.84 -0.41 -1.11
N ASN A 187 29.45 -1.59 -1.61
CA ASN A 187 30.16 -2.85 -1.39
C ASN A 187 31.19 -3.20 -2.49
N ALA A 188 31.27 -2.39 -3.55
CA ALA A 188 32.24 -2.53 -4.64
C ALA A 188 33.58 -1.87 -4.29
#